data_AF-A0AA41N8H4-F1
#
_entry.id   AF-A0AA41N8H4-F1
#
_cell.length_a   1.000
_cell.length_b   1.000
_cell.length_c   1.000
_cell.angle_alpha   90.00
_cell.angle_beta   90.00
_cell.angle_gamma   90.00
#
_symmetry.space_group_name_H-M   'P 1'
#
loop_
_entity.id
_entity.type
_entity.pdbx_description
1 polymer ?
#
loop_
_entity_poly.entity_id
_entity_poly.type
_entity_poly.pdbx_seq_one_letter_code
_entity_poly.pdbx_strand_id
1 'polypeptide(L)' 'MVTTTLELERLEVERVEMTWQHLYQCTQLPPETNMFNQSIVEPVDQLLQKVDPAKDGELWVREHKTGNIHPVDMEI' A
#
# COMPACT_ATOMS: atom_id res chain seq x y z
N MET A 1 9.21 57.84 -6.58
CA MET A 1 9.89 56.52 -6.60
C MET A 1 9.96 55.82 -5.24
N VAL A 2 9.33 56.34 -4.17
CA VAL A 2 9.30 55.69 -2.83
C VAL A 2 8.04 54.83 -2.64
N THR A 3 6.95 55.15 -3.34
CA THR A 3 5.67 54.42 -3.24
C THR A 3 5.74 53.05 -3.92
N THR A 4 6.45 52.95 -5.05
CA THR A 4 6.58 51.69 -5.81
C THR A 4 7.39 50.62 -5.07
N THR A 5 8.41 51.02 -4.30
CA THR A 5 9.23 50.07 -3.53
C THR A 5 8.47 49.51 -2.33
N LEU A 6 7.62 50.31 -1.68
CA LEU A 6 6.81 49.87 -0.54
C LEU A 6 5.71 48.88 -0.98
N GLU A 7 5.09 49.11 -2.14
CA GLU A 7 4.12 48.17 -2.70
C GLU A 7 4.77 46.84 -3.12
N LEU A 8 6.00 46.89 -3.66
CA LEU A 8 6.75 45.67 -3.98
C LEU A 8 7.14 44.88 -2.72
N GLU A 9 7.52 45.55 -1.64
CA GLU A 9 7.80 44.91 -0.36
C GLU A 9 6.56 44.20 0.19
N ARG A 10 5.39 44.85 0.13
CA ARG A 10 4.12 44.25 0.55
C ARG A 10 3.76 43.02 -0.29
N LEU A 11 3.91 43.10 -1.61
CA LEU A 11 3.63 41.98 -2.51
C LEU A 11 4.60 40.81 -2.28
N GLU A 12 5.87 41.08 -1.94
CA GLU A 12 6.83 40.02 -1.64
C GLU A 12 6.50 39.31 -0.32
N VAL A 13 6.05 40.05 0.70
CA VAL A 13 5.56 39.45 1.95
C VAL A 13 4.36 38.54 1.67
N GLU A 14 3.37 39.02 0.92
CA GLU A 14 2.18 38.24 0.58
C GLU A 14 2.54 36.99 -0.25
N ARG A 15 3.49 37.10 -1.19
CA ARG A 15 3.98 35.97 -1.98
C ARG A 15 4.67 34.92 -1.12
N VAL A 16 5.51 35.35 -0.17
CA VAL A 16 6.20 34.46 0.75
C VAL A 16 5.20 33.75 1.68
N GLU A 17 4.20 34.47 2.20
CA GLU A 17 3.14 33.87 3.02
C GLU A 17 2.30 32.85 2.24
N MET A 18 1.88 33.18 1.01
CA MET A 18 1.15 32.24 0.16
C MET A 18 1.99 31.00 -0.17
N THR A 19 3.27 31.20 -0.51
CA THR A 19 4.20 30.09 -0.79
C THR A 19 4.39 29.21 0.43
N TRP A 20 4.56 29.82 1.61
CA TRP A 20 4.67 29.09 2.88
C TRP A 20 3.41 28.26 3.15
N GLN A 21 2.21 28.84 2.97
CA GLN A 21 0.95 28.14 3.21
C GLN A 21 0.80 26.91 2.30
N HIS A 22 1.11 27.06 1.01
CA HIS A 22 1.07 25.95 0.08
C HIS A 22 2.11 24.87 0.38
N LEU A 23 3.33 25.25 0.78
CA LEU A 23 4.34 24.27 1.20
C LEU A 23 3.92 23.54 2.47
N TYR A 24 3.35 24.24 3.45
CA TYR A 24 2.83 23.63 4.66
C TYR A 24 1.70 22.63 4.37
N GLN A 25 0.75 22.98 3.50
CA GLN A 25 -0.28 22.04 3.02
C GLN A 25 0.34 20.85 2.28
N CYS A 26 1.30 21.09 1.40
CA CYS A 26 1.99 20.04 0.66
C CYS A 26 2.78 19.10 1.57
N THR A 27 3.25 19.55 2.74
CA THR A 27 3.87 18.70 3.77
C THR A 27 2.89 17.98 4.70
N GLN A 28 1.60 18.35 4.68
CA GLN A 28 0.54 17.65 5.40
C GLN A 28 -0.15 16.54 4.58
N LEU A 29 -0.10 16.62 3.25
CA LEU A 29 -0.56 15.54 2.35
C LEU A 29 0.22 14.21 2.46
N PRO A 30 1.54 14.17 2.76
CA PRO A 30 2.31 12.94 2.91
C PRO A 30 1.85 12.06 4.07
N PRO A 31 1.53 12.56 5.28
CA PRO A 31 0.90 11.76 6.33
C PRO A 31 -0.38 11.05 5.88
N GLU A 32 -1.29 11.75 5.21
CA GLU A 32 -2.57 11.20 4.76
C GLU A 32 -2.36 10.17 3.63
N THR A 33 -1.53 10.51 2.66
CA THR A 33 -1.19 9.63 1.53
C THR A 33 -0.45 8.39 2.03
N ASN A 34 0.46 8.55 2.99
CA ASN A 34 1.21 7.46 3.60
C ASN A 34 0.30 6.56 4.44
N MET A 35 -0.64 7.13 5.21
CA MET A 35 -1.64 6.37 5.96
C MET A 35 -2.57 5.59 5.02
N PHE A 36 -2.97 6.18 3.89
CA PHE A 36 -3.71 5.48 2.84
C PHE A 36 -2.88 4.34 2.21
N ASN A 37 -1.64 4.61 1.82
CA ASN A 37 -0.76 3.58 1.26
C ASN A 37 -0.50 2.42 2.23
N GLN A 38 -0.39 2.70 3.53
CA GLN A 38 -0.28 1.68 4.56
C GLN A 38 -1.58 0.88 4.72
N SER A 39 -2.75 1.49 4.59
CA SER A 39 -4.03 0.77 4.67
C SER A 39 -4.27 -0.20 3.50
N ILE A 40 -3.62 0.00 2.35
CA ILE A 40 -3.81 -0.87 1.16
C ILE A 40 -3.30 -2.30 1.41
N VAL A 41 -2.34 -2.50 2.33
CA VAL A 41 -1.77 -3.83 2.60
C VAL A 41 -2.60 -4.63 3.62
N GLU A 42 -3.45 -3.99 4.40
CA GLU A 42 -4.23 -4.64 5.45
C GLU A 42 -5.19 -5.74 4.92
N PRO A 43 -5.92 -5.54 3.79
CA PRO A 43 -6.70 -6.63 3.19
C PRO A 43 -5.83 -7.79 2.69
N VAL A 44 -4.59 -7.53 2.25
CA VAL A 44 -3.66 -8.56 1.80
C VAL A 44 -3.21 -9.40 3.00
N ASP A 45 -2.88 -8.77 4.13
CA ASP A 45 -2.53 -9.47 5.37
C ASP A 45 -3.69 -10.35 5.88
N GLN A 46 -4.93 -9.88 5.77
CA GLN A 46 -6.11 -10.68 6.13
C GLN A 46 -6.27 -11.92 5.24
N LEU A 47 -5.86 -11.86 3.97
CA LEU A 47 -5.85 -13.02 3.08
C LEU A 47 -4.68 -13.96 3.41
N LEU A 48 -3.49 -13.41 3.68
CA LEU A 48 -2.32 -14.20 4.08
C LEU A 48 -2.56 -15.01 5.36
N GLN A 49 -3.28 -14.44 6.34
CA GLN A 49 -3.66 -15.16 7.55
C GLN A 49 -4.61 -16.35 7.31
N LYS A 50 -5.33 -16.37 6.17
CA LYS A 50 -6.26 -17.44 5.81
C LYS A 50 -5.61 -18.55 4.98
N VAL A 51 -4.33 -18.39 4.60
CA VAL A 51 -3.59 -19.38 3.81
C VAL A 51 -3.36 -20.63 4.66
N ASP A 52 -3.83 -21.77 4.16
CA ASP A 52 -3.69 -23.08 4.81
C ASP A 52 -3.08 -24.07 3.81
N PRO A 53 -1.76 -24.32 3.89
CA PRO A 53 -1.07 -25.19 2.95
C PRO A 53 -1.63 -26.62 2.91
N ALA A 54 -2.22 -27.10 4.01
CA ALA A 54 -2.79 -28.45 4.05
C ALA A 54 -4.09 -28.53 3.24
N LYS A 55 -4.95 -27.51 3.35
CA LYS A 55 -6.19 -27.42 2.54
C LYS A 55 -5.88 -27.21 1.07
N ASP A 56 -4.93 -26.35 0.75
CA ASP A 56 -4.52 -26.09 -0.64
C ASP A 56 -3.91 -27.37 -1.26
N GLY A 57 -3.11 -28.10 -0.48
CA GLY A 57 -2.58 -29.41 -0.87
C GLY A 57 -3.68 -30.45 -1.09
N GLU A 58 -4.66 -30.54 -0.20
CA GLU A 58 -5.80 -31.44 -0.37
C GLU A 58 -6.60 -31.11 -1.64
N LEU A 59 -6.84 -29.82 -1.89
CA LEU A 59 -7.55 -29.35 -3.07
C LEU A 59 -6.81 -29.73 -4.36
N TRP A 60 -5.49 -29.54 -4.37
CA TRP A 60 -4.65 -29.93 -5.50
C TRP A 60 -4.65 -31.45 -5.73
N VAL A 61 -4.46 -32.25 -4.67
CA VAL A 61 -4.48 -33.72 -4.73
C VAL A 61 -5.86 -34.22 -5.18
N ARG A 62 -6.95 -33.57 -4.77
CA ARG A 62 -8.30 -33.93 -5.20
C ARG A 62 -8.47 -33.81 -6.72
N GLU A 63 -7.90 -32.76 -7.32
CA GLU A 63 -7.99 -32.52 -8.75
C GLU A 63 -7.00 -33.38 -9.57
N HIS A 64 -5.82 -33.67 -9.02
CA HIS A 64 -4.71 -34.26 -9.78
C HIS A 64 -4.32 -35.69 -9.38
N LYS A 65 -5.03 -36.34 -8.43
CA LYS A 65 -4.71 -37.71 -8.03
C LYS A 65 -4.84 -38.70 -9.19
N THR A 66 -3.86 -39.58 -9.32
CA THR A 66 -3.85 -40.67 -10.31
C THR A 66 -4.40 -41.99 -9.74
N GLY A 67 -4.44 -42.12 -8.42
CA GLY A 67 -4.93 -43.31 -7.73
C GLY A 67 -4.68 -43.22 -6.22
N ASN A 68 -5.42 -44.03 -5.46
CA ASN A 68 -5.34 -44.05 -3.99
C ASN A 68 -4.85 -45.41 -3.45
N ILE A 69 -4.49 -46.33 -4.34
CA ILE A 69 -4.13 -47.70 -3.99
C ILE A 69 -2.62 -47.79 -3.94
N HIS A 70 -2.09 -48.26 -2.82
CA HIS A 70 -0.67 -48.54 -2.67
C HIS A 70 -0.33 -49.87 -3.35
N PRO A 71 0.83 -49.98 -4.03
CA PRO A 71 1.33 -51.25 -4.52
C PRO A 71 1.49 -52.26 -3.39
N VAL A 72 1.27 -53.54 -3.69
CA VAL A 72 1.47 -54.66 -2.76
C VAL A 72 2.48 -55.63 -3.38
N ASP A 73 3.27 -56.27 -2.52
CA ASP A 73 4.22 -57.29 -2.94
C ASP A 73 3.51 -58.50 -3.54
N MET A 74 4.13 -59.11 -4.54
CA MET A 74 3.63 -60.31 -5.19
C MET A 74 4.29 -61.53 -4.54
N GLU A 75 3.50 -62.55 -4.18
CA GLU A 75 4.07 -63.83 -3.72
C GLU A 75 4.76 -64.53 -4.90
N ILE A 76 6.06 -64.81 -4.75
CA ILE A 76 6.91 -65.49 -5.74
C ILE A 76 7.12 -66.94 -5.31
#